data_AF-A0A3B9HVN5-F1
#
_entry.id   AF-A0A3B9HVN5-F1
#
_cell.length_a   1.000
_cell.length_b   1.000
_cell.length_c   1.000
_cell.angle_alpha   90.00
_cell.angle_beta   90.00
_cell.angle_gamma   90.00
#
_symmetry.space_group_name_H-M   'P 1'
#
loop_
_entity.id
_entity.type
_entity.pdbx_description
1 polymer ?
#
loop_
_entity_poly.entity_id
_entity_poly.type
_entity_poly.pdbx_seq_one_letter_code
_entity_poly.pdbx_strand_id
1 'polypeptide(L)'
;MRILLKLSVVALVAFSLASASIFAADEVVAKKQAPEPVCEFARQVVAGNRNLLAAGHDLASSLADKHRALAVFSPEFRYAADSSKAANRSFNPITGIEEDYSTRRQGASAGIAQRTPLGKISYDYSMSKTEYTSAQSSYFRSLYLSWQTGLLRNDAKVDELDRRLAHTAYQMSEAQTDAVLLDVLLDSLQGLFDRIVVARNEA
;
A
#
# COMPACT_ATOMS: atom_id res chain seq x y z
N MET A 1 -64.35 84.83 -5.95
CA MET A 1 -64.18 83.94 -7.13
C MET A 1 -63.08 84.33 -8.11
N ARG A 2 -62.77 85.62 -8.37
CA ARG A 2 -61.79 86.03 -9.42
C ARG A 2 -60.33 85.64 -9.15
N ILE A 3 -59.93 85.42 -7.89
CA ILE A 3 -58.54 85.09 -7.53
C ILE A 3 -58.22 83.61 -7.78
N LEU A 4 -59.16 82.71 -7.48
CA LEU A 4 -59.04 81.27 -7.71
C LEU A 4 -58.89 80.93 -9.20
N LEU A 5 -59.57 81.68 -10.07
CA LEU A 5 -59.52 81.47 -11.53
C LEU A 5 -58.19 81.94 -12.15
N LYS A 6 -57.51 82.93 -11.55
CA LYS A 6 -56.16 83.34 -11.98
C LYS A 6 -55.11 82.32 -11.57
N LEU A 7 -55.23 81.74 -10.37
CA LEU A 7 -54.33 80.69 -9.89
C LEU A 7 -54.44 79.40 -10.70
N SER A 8 -55.64 79.00 -11.13
CA SER A 8 -55.81 77.79 -11.96
C SER A 8 -55.21 77.96 -13.36
N VAL A 9 -55.31 79.14 -13.96
CA VAL A 9 -54.73 79.42 -15.29
C VAL A 9 -53.21 79.43 -15.24
N VAL A 10 -52.61 80.02 -14.20
CA VAL A 10 -51.15 80.02 -14.03
C VAL A 10 -50.62 78.61 -13.79
N ALA A 11 -51.32 77.80 -12.99
CA ALA A 11 -50.95 76.40 -12.77
C ALA A 11 -51.04 75.56 -14.06
N LEU A 12 -52.06 75.79 -14.90
CA LEU A 12 -52.22 75.09 -16.17
C LEU A 12 -51.11 75.45 -17.17
N VAL A 13 -50.74 76.75 -17.24
CA VAL A 13 -49.66 77.23 -18.13
C VAL A 13 -48.29 76.71 -17.66
N ALA A 14 -48.03 76.72 -16.35
CA ALA A 14 -46.80 76.16 -15.79
C ALA A 14 -46.69 74.65 -16.05
N PHE A 15 -47.80 73.90 -15.91
CA PHE A 15 -47.84 72.47 -16.20
C PHE A 15 -47.67 72.17 -17.70
N SER A 16 -48.22 73.00 -18.60
CA SER A 16 -48.04 72.84 -20.04
C SER A 16 -46.62 73.18 -20.51
N LEU A 17 -45.96 74.17 -19.91
CA LEU A 17 -44.56 74.49 -20.24
C LEU A 17 -43.59 73.45 -19.69
N ALA A 18 -43.86 72.91 -18.50
CA ALA A 18 -43.05 71.84 -17.90
C ALA A 18 -43.20 70.51 -18.63
N SER A 19 -44.37 70.21 -19.20
CA SER A 19 -44.56 69.00 -20.03
C SER A 19 -43.91 69.14 -21.41
N ALA A 20 -43.92 70.33 -22.01
CA ALA A 20 -43.23 70.57 -23.28
C ALA A 20 -41.69 70.44 -23.20
N SER A 21 -41.08 70.80 -22.06
CA SER A 21 -39.62 70.64 -21.86
C SER A 21 -39.19 69.20 -21.59
N ILE A 22 -40.07 68.35 -21.05
CA ILE A 22 -39.80 66.92 -20.85
C ILE A 22 -39.84 66.17 -22.19
N PHE A 23 -40.75 66.54 -23.11
CA PHE A 23 -40.78 65.96 -24.46
C PHE A 23 -39.66 66.47 -25.40
N ALA A 24 -39.17 67.71 -25.21
CA ALA A 24 -38.07 68.26 -26.00
C ALA A 24 -36.68 67.71 -25.59
N ALA A 25 -36.55 67.15 -24.38
CA ALA A 25 -35.30 66.55 -23.90
C ALA A 25 -35.00 65.17 -24.53
N ASP A 26 -36.03 64.48 -25.02
CA ASP A 26 -35.90 63.11 -25.55
C ASP A 26 -35.44 63.08 -27.03
N GLU A 27 -35.70 64.13 -27.81
CA GLU A 27 -35.23 64.23 -29.21
C GLU A 27 -33.72 64.52 -29.35
N VAL A 28 -33.10 65.13 -28.33
CA VAL A 28 -31.67 65.52 -28.40
C VAL A 28 -30.74 64.34 -28.10
N VAL A 29 -31.24 63.28 -27.44
CA VAL A 29 -30.45 62.08 -27.12
C VAL A 29 -30.34 61.13 -28.32
N ALA A 30 -31.25 61.23 -29.30
CA ALA A 30 -31.29 60.34 -30.47
C ALA A 30 -30.27 60.65 -31.59
N LYS A 31 -29.50 61.76 -31.51
CA LYS A 31 -28.59 62.20 -32.60
C LYS A 31 -27.14 62.44 -32.16
N LYS A 32 -26.57 61.54 -31.36
CA LYS A 32 -25.11 61.36 -31.29
C LYS A 32 -24.68 60.11 -32.06
N GLN A 33 -25.08 60.01 -33.33
CA GLN A 33 -24.47 59.04 -34.22
C GLN A 33 -23.08 59.56 -34.58
N ALA A 34 -22.05 58.83 -34.17
CA ALA A 34 -20.68 59.14 -34.55
C ALA A 34 -20.58 59.22 -36.09
N PRO A 35 -19.74 60.11 -36.64
CA PRO A 35 -19.57 60.26 -38.09
C PRO A 35 -19.35 58.89 -38.75
N GLU A 36 -20.00 58.64 -39.88
CA GLU A 36 -19.91 57.39 -40.65
C GLU A 36 -18.48 56.84 -40.82
N PRO A 37 -17.44 57.64 -41.12
CA PRO A 37 -16.06 57.13 -41.21
C PRO A 37 -15.49 56.65 -39.86
N VAL A 38 -15.92 57.21 -38.74
CA VAL A 38 -15.52 56.75 -37.39
C VAL A 38 -16.21 55.43 -37.07
N CYS A 39 -17.46 55.26 -37.52
CA CYS A 39 -18.16 53.98 -37.40
C CYS A 39 -17.52 52.89 -38.27
N GLU A 40 -17.09 53.21 -39.50
CA GLU A 40 -16.37 52.28 -40.36
C GLU A 40 -15.00 51.91 -39.79
N PHE A 41 -14.23 52.89 -39.33
CA PHE A 41 -12.95 52.64 -38.65
C PHE A 41 -13.14 51.78 -37.40
N ALA A 42 -14.12 52.08 -36.55
CA ALA A 42 -14.43 51.25 -35.39
C ALA A 42 -14.86 49.83 -35.77
N ARG A 43 -15.64 49.66 -36.84
CA ARG A 43 -15.98 48.32 -37.39
C ARG A 43 -14.75 47.59 -37.89
N GLN A 44 -13.84 48.27 -38.59
CA GLN A 44 -12.58 47.68 -39.07
C GLN A 44 -11.67 47.28 -37.92
N VAL A 45 -11.55 48.10 -36.87
CA VAL A 45 -10.77 47.80 -35.66
C VAL A 45 -11.41 46.67 -34.86
N VAL A 46 -12.73 46.65 -34.70
CA VAL A 46 -13.45 45.55 -34.02
C VAL A 46 -13.38 44.26 -34.82
N ALA A 47 -13.48 44.31 -36.15
CA ALA A 47 -13.31 43.15 -37.02
C ALA A 47 -11.86 42.63 -36.98
N GLY A 48 -10.88 43.52 -37.04
CA GLY A 48 -9.46 43.19 -36.86
C GLY A 48 -9.19 42.57 -35.49
N ASN A 49 -9.77 43.13 -34.42
CA ASN A 49 -9.68 42.59 -33.07
C ASN A 49 -10.38 41.24 -32.94
N ARG A 50 -11.55 41.03 -33.57
CA ARG A 50 -12.23 39.73 -33.61
C ARG A 50 -11.41 38.68 -34.35
N ASN A 51 -10.76 39.06 -35.45
CA ASN A 51 -9.86 38.17 -36.19
C ASN A 51 -8.61 37.81 -35.36
N LEU A 52 -8.06 38.78 -34.62
CA LEU A 52 -6.95 38.54 -33.69
C LEU A 52 -7.36 37.64 -32.51
N LEU A 53 -8.57 37.83 -31.96
CA LEU A 53 -9.11 36.97 -30.92
C LEU A 53 -9.37 35.55 -31.44
N ALA A 54 -9.91 35.40 -32.65
CA ALA A 54 -10.10 34.11 -33.30
C ALA A 54 -8.75 33.40 -33.51
N ALA A 55 -7.75 34.10 -34.05
CA ALA A 55 -6.38 33.56 -34.18
C ALA A 55 -5.76 33.21 -32.81
N GLY A 56 -6.07 33.97 -31.76
CA GLY A 56 -5.68 33.67 -30.38
C GLY A 56 -6.33 32.38 -29.85
N HIS A 57 -7.61 32.15 -30.14
CA HIS A 57 -8.30 30.92 -29.79
C HIS A 57 -7.77 29.71 -30.57
N ASP A 58 -7.49 29.87 -31.87
CA ASP A 58 -6.90 28.82 -32.70
C ASP A 58 -5.50 28.43 -32.20
N LEU A 59 -4.69 29.42 -31.81
CA LEU A 59 -3.39 29.20 -31.19
C LEU A 59 -3.52 28.44 -29.86
N ALA A 60 -4.45 28.86 -28.99
CA ALA A 60 -4.70 28.21 -27.71
C ALA A 60 -5.16 26.76 -27.89
N SER A 61 -6.02 26.50 -28.88
CA SER A 61 -6.45 25.14 -29.24
C SER A 61 -5.26 24.31 -29.74
N SER A 62 -4.44 24.86 -30.64
CA SER A 62 -3.25 24.18 -31.15
C SER A 62 -2.24 23.87 -30.05
N LEU A 63 -2.06 24.78 -29.09
CA LEU A 63 -1.23 24.53 -27.91
C LEU A 63 -1.81 23.43 -27.02
N ALA A 64 -3.11 23.43 -26.78
CA ALA A 64 -3.78 22.38 -26.02
C ALA A 64 -3.62 21.00 -26.70
N ASP A 65 -3.72 20.93 -28.02
CA ASP A 65 -3.54 19.70 -28.79
C ASP A 65 -2.09 19.22 -28.76
N LYS A 66 -1.11 20.14 -28.86
CA LYS A 66 0.30 19.81 -28.66
C LYS A 66 0.56 19.29 -27.25
N HIS A 67 -0.03 19.90 -26.22
CA HIS A 67 0.09 19.43 -24.84
C HIS A 67 -0.51 18.04 -24.65
N ARG A 68 -1.67 17.76 -25.25
CA ARG A 68 -2.26 16.41 -25.24
C ARG A 68 -1.35 15.40 -25.95
N ALA A 69 -0.78 15.77 -27.09
CA ALA A 69 0.16 14.91 -27.82
C ALA A 69 1.43 14.63 -26.99
N LEU A 70 1.95 15.64 -26.28
CA LEU A 70 3.10 15.49 -25.38
C LEU A 70 2.77 14.66 -24.13
N ALA A 71 1.55 14.76 -23.60
CA ALA A 71 1.11 13.99 -22.44
C ALA A 71 1.15 12.48 -22.68
N VAL A 72 1.08 12.03 -23.93
CA VAL A 72 1.23 10.60 -24.30
C VAL A 72 2.64 10.07 -23.99
N PHE A 73 3.66 10.93 -23.93
CA PHE A 73 5.04 10.58 -23.58
C PHE A 73 5.34 10.74 -22.09
N SER A 74 4.37 11.22 -21.30
CA SER A 74 4.49 11.28 -19.86
C SER A 74 4.54 9.87 -19.26
N PRO A 75 5.36 9.65 -18.22
CA PRO A 75 5.41 8.36 -17.54
C PRO A 75 4.07 8.10 -16.84
N GLU A 76 3.54 6.90 -17.04
CA GLU A 76 2.36 6.38 -16.39
C GLU A 76 2.79 5.51 -15.21
N PHE A 77 2.34 5.86 -14.01
CA PHE A 77 2.49 5.02 -12.82
C PHE A 77 1.18 4.29 -12.54
N ARG A 78 1.25 2.98 -12.39
CA ARG A 78 0.11 2.12 -12.05
C ARG A 78 0.40 1.45 -10.72
N TYR A 79 -0.57 1.47 -9.83
CA TYR A 79 -0.54 0.68 -8.60
C TYR A 79 -1.90 0.02 -8.42
N ALA A 80 -1.92 -1.28 -8.21
CA ALA A 80 -3.12 -2.04 -7.88
C ALA A 80 -2.83 -2.93 -6.68
N ALA A 81 -3.77 -2.98 -5.75
CA ALA A 81 -3.69 -3.84 -4.58
C ALA A 81 -5.03 -4.57 -4.43
N ASP A 82 -4.96 -5.89 -4.44
CA ASP A 82 -6.11 -6.76 -4.35
C ASP A 82 -5.99 -7.62 -3.10
N SER A 83 -7.07 -7.70 -2.33
CA SER A 83 -7.18 -8.65 -1.24
C SER A 83 -8.47 -9.45 -1.39
N SER A 84 -8.38 -10.76 -1.23
CA SER A 84 -9.54 -11.63 -1.24
C SER A 84 -9.47 -12.67 -0.14
N LYS A 85 -10.64 -13.03 0.38
CA LYS A 85 -10.80 -14.12 1.33
C LYS A 85 -11.83 -15.08 0.77
N ALA A 86 -11.50 -16.36 0.70
CA ALA A 86 -12.43 -17.40 0.33
C ALA A 86 -12.51 -18.44 1.45
N ALA A 87 -13.72 -18.93 1.71
CA ALA A 87 -13.95 -20.12 2.51
C ALA A 87 -14.07 -21.30 1.55
N ASN A 88 -13.24 -22.30 1.73
CA ASN A 88 -13.16 -23.47 0.88
C ASN A 88 -13.37 -24.72 1.71
N ARG A 89 -13.81 -25.79 1.04
CA ARG A 89 -14.00 -27.10 1.63
C ARG A 89 -13.31 -28.12 0.74
N SER A 90 -12.43 -28.94 1.31
CA SER A 90 -11.78 -30.01 0.57
C SER A 90 -11.74 -31.28 1.40
N PHE A 91 -11.99 -32.41 0.74
CA PHE A 91 -11.79 -33.71 1.35
C PHE A 91 -10.30 -33.98 1.57
N ASN A 92 -9.91 -34.28 2.81
CA ASN A 92 -8.54 -34.69 3.11
C ASN A 92 -8.44 -36.23 3.07
N PRO A 93 -7.72 -36.81 2.10
CA PRO A 93 -7.62 -38.26 1.95
C PRO A 93 -6.81 -38.94 3.07
N ILE A 94 -5.99 -38.18 3.82
CA ILE A 94 -5.18 -38.72 4.93
C ILE A 94 -6.04 -38.87 6.19
N THR A 95 -6.95 -37.92 6.45
CA THR A 95 -7.79 -37.93 7.65
C THR A 95 -9.19 -38.52 7.41
N GLY A 96 -9.62 -38.62 6.14
CA GLY A 96 -10.95 -39.09 5.74
C GLY A 96 -12.08 -38.11 6.08
N ILE A 97 -11.76 -36.84 6.36
CA ILE A 97 -12.71 -35.82 6.82
C ILE A 97 -12.74 -34.66 5.80
N GLU A 98 -13.92 -34.08 5.59
CA GLU A 98 -14.08 -32.83 4.86
C GLU A 98 -13.55 -31.66 5.71
N GLU A 99 -12.53 -30.98 5.21
CA GLU A 99 -11.88 -29.89 5.92
C GLU A 99 -12.33 -28.54 5.37
N ASP A 100 -12.85 -27.71 6.26
CA ASP A 100 -13.08 -26.31 5.98
C ASP A 100 -11.77 -25.54 6.20
N TYR A 101 -11.30 -24.86 5.17
CA TYR A 101 -10.13 -23.99 5.24
C TYR A 101 -10.46 -22.63 4.64
N SER A 102 -9.80 -21.58 5.13
CA SER A 102 -9.93 -20.27 4.50
C SER A 102 -8.62 -19.86 3.84
N THR A 103 -8.73 -19.35 2.62
CA THR A 103 -7.60 -18.76 1.89
C THR A 103 -7.71 -17.25 1.97
N ARG A 104 -6.58 -16.60 2.26
CA ARG A 104 -6.44 -15.15 2.14
C ARG A 104 -5.40 -14.86 1.08
N ARG A 105 -5.82 -14.23 -0.01
CA ARG A 105 -4.91 -13.75 -1.05
C ARG A 105 -4.68 -12.26 -0.85
N GLN A 106 -3.42 -11.86 -0.87
CA GLN A 106 -2.99 -10.48 -0.94
C GLN A 106 -2.09 -10.34 -2.15
N GLY A 107 -2.50 -9.52 -3.10
CA GLY A 107 -1.74 -9.19 -4.29
C GLY A 107 -1.47 -7.69 -4.34
N ALA A 108 -0.28 -7.31 -4.75
CA ALA A 108 0.05 -5.94 -5.08
C ALA A 108 0.82 -5.93 -6.40
N SER A 109 0.49 -5.02 -7.29
CA SER A 109 1.26 -4.74 -8.49
C SER A 109 1.53 -3.25 -8.58
N ALA A 110 2.75 -2.93 -9.01
CA ALA A 110 3.20 -1.57 -9.27
C ALA A 110 3.93 -1.57 -10.59
N GLY A 111 3.66 -0.59 -11.44
CA GLY A 111 4.27 -0.50 -12.76
C GLY A 111 4.56 0.94 -13.13
N ILE A 112 5.68 1.16 -13.81
CA ILE A 112 5.99 2.43 -14.48
C ILE A 112 6.14 2.13 -15.96
N ALA A 113 5.38 2.84 -16.79
CA ALA A 113 5.49 2.73 -18.23
C ALA A 113 5.65 4.11 -18.85
N GLN A 114 6.58 4.25 -19.80
CA GLN A 114 6.77 5.48 -20.54
C GLN A 114 6.87 5.17 -22.03
N ARG A 115 6.11 5.92 -22.83
CA ARG A 115 6.25 5.90 -24.29
C ARG A 115 7.44 6.77 -24.67
N THR A 116 8.34 6.25 -25.50
CA THR A 116 9.45 6.98 -26.10
C THR A 116 9.23 7.09 -27.61
N PRO A 117 9.95 7.96 -28.33
CA PRO A 117 9.89 8.02 -29.79
C PRO A 117 10.24 6.68 -30.47
N LEU A 118 11.02 5.83 -29.79
CA LEU A 118 11.49 4.54 -30.31
C LEU A 118 10.60 3.36 -29.90
N GLY A 119 9.66 3.53 -28.97
CA GLY A 119 8.84 2.43 -28.47
C GLY A 119 8.19 2.70 -27.11
N LYS A 120 7.97 1.65 -26.33
CA LYS A 120 7.44 1.75 -24.96
C LYS A 120 8.38 1.02 -24.01
N ILE A 121 8.80 1.70 -22.95
CA ILE A 121 9.58 1.12 -21.85
C ILE A 121 8.63 0.89 -20.69
N SER A 122 8.61 -0.31 -20.13
CA SER A 122 7.78 -0.64 -18.98
C SER A 122 8.57 -1.47 -17.97
N TYR A 123 8.38 -1.15 -16.69
CA TYR A 123 8.89 -1.90 -15.56
C TYR A 123 7.72 -2.22 -14.64
N ASP A 124 7.39 -3.51 -14.56
CA ASP A 124 6.27 -4.00 -13.76
C ASP A 124 6.79 -4.90 -12.64
N TYR A 125 6.34 -4.62 -11.43
CA TYR A 125 6.54 -5.42 -10.24
C TYR A 125 5.20 -6.01 -9.79
N SER A 126 5.19 -7.30 -9.50
CA SER A 126 4.02 -7.95 -8.90
C SER A 126 4.44 -8.85 -7.75
N MET A 127 3.68 -8.77 -6.67
CA MET A 127 3.79 -9.62 -5.50
C MET A 127 2.42 -10.26 -5.27
N SER A 128 2.40 -11.56 -4.99
CA SER A 128 1.21 -12.22 -4.49
C SER A 128 1.57 -13.17 -3.35
N LYS A 129 0.77 -13.14 -2.29
CA LYS A 129 0.87 -14.02 -1.14
C LYS A 129 -0.49 -14.64 -0.90
N THR A 130 -0.53 -15.97 -0.79
CA THR A 130 -1.73 -16.71 -0.41
C THR A 130 -1.47 -17.41 0.90
N GLU A 131 -2.24 -17.06 1.93
CA GLU A 131 -2.19 -17.68 3.24
C GLU A 131 -3.32 -18.70 3.35
N TYR A 132 -2.98 -19.93 3.77
CA TYR A 132 -3.93 -20.98 4.07
C TYR A 132 -4.12 -21.06 5.58
N THR A 133 -5.36 -20.93 6.02
CA THR A 133 -5.74 -21.23 7.41
C THR A 133 -6.43 -22.58 7.40
N SER A 134 -5.71 -23.63 7.81
CA SER A 134 -6.30 -24.94 8.05
C SER A 134 -7.18 -24.89 9.31
N ALA A 135 -8.19 -25.74 9.37
CA ALA A 135 -8.89 -26.01 10.63
C ALA A 135 -7.87 -26.50 11.66
N GLN A 136 -7.85 -25.91 12.86
CA GLN A 136 -6.92 -26.25 13.94
C GLN A 136 -6.86 -27.76 14.21
N SER A 137 -7.99 -28.46 14.06
CA SER A 137 -8.10 -29.92 14.22
C SER A 137 -7.19 -30.71 13.29
N SER A 138 -7.01 -30.28 12.04
CA SER A 138 -6.21 -31.00 11.04
C SER A 138 -4.72 -30.77 11.23
N TYR A 139 -4.32 -29.57 11.68
CA TYR A 139 -2.95 -29.29 12.11
C TYR A 139 -2.57 -30.12 13.35
N PHE A 140 -3.41 -30.14 14.38
CA PHE A 140 -3.12 -30.93 15.57
C PHE A 140 -3.15 -32.45 15.31
N ARG A 141 -4.03 -32.92 14.42
CA ARG A 141 -4.07 -34.34 14.04
C ARG A 141 -2.91 -34.73 13.14
N SER A 142 -2.45 -33.88 12.22
CA SER A 142 -1.25 -34.16 11.43
C SER A 142 0.01 -34.13 12.28
N LEU A 143 0.13 -33.19 13.23
CA LEU A 143 1.20 -33.21 14.24
C LEU A 143 1.16 -34.48 15.10
N TYR A 144 -0.01 -34.87 15.60
CA TYR A 144 -0.18 -36.08 16.38
C TYR A 144 0.21 -37.33 15.57
N LEU A 145 -0.24 -37.45 14.32
CA LEU A 145 0.14 -38.55 13.43
C LEU A 145 1.62 -38.53 13.08
N SER A 146 2.23 -37.36 12.89
CA SER A 146 3.66 -37.22 12.59
C SER A 146 4.53 -37.51 13.82
N TRP A 147 4.01 -37.27 15.02
CA TRP A 147 4.62 -37.69 16.28
C TRP A 147 4.48 -39.21 16.47
N GLN A 148 3.29 -39.77 16.28
CA GLN A 148 3.01 -41.21 16.41
C GLN A 148 3.79 -42.05 15.40
N THR A 149 3.95 -41.57 14.17
CA THR A 149 4.72 -42.25 13.11
C THR A 149 6.23 -42.00 13.20
N GLY A 150 6.68 -41.20 14.18
CA GLY A 150 8.09 -40.87 14.35
C GLY A 150 8.66 -39.89 13.32
N LEU A 151 7.83 -39.33 12.42
CA LEU A 151 8.26 -38.35 11.42
C LEU A 151 8.82 -37.04 12.02
N LEU A 152 8.39 -36.71 13.24
CA LEU A 152 8.91 -35.57 14.03
C LEU A 152 10.02 -35.99 15.02
N ARG A 153 10.35 -37.29 15.07
CA ARG A 153 11.46 -37.78 15.86
C ARG A 153 12.74 -37.38 15.14
N ASN A 154 13.51 -36.49 15.76
CA ASN A 154 14.82 -36.14 15.23
C ASN A 154 15.77 -37.29 15.58
N ASP A 155 15.79 -38.31 14.75
CA ASP A 155 16.57 -39.54 14.97
C ASP A 155 18.05 -39.22 15.19
N ALA A 156 18.60 -38.18 14.55
CA ALA A 156 19.98 -37.74 14.79
C ALA A 156 20.21 -37.25 16.23
N LYS A 157 19.26 -36.53 16.82
CA LYS A 157 19.35 -36.11 18.23
C LYS A 157 19.14 -37.27 19.19
N VAL A 158 18.30 -38.24 18.84
CA VAL A 158 18.09 -39.45 19.64
C VAL A 158 19.34 -40.33 19.61
N ASP A 159 19.91 -40.57 18.44
CA ASP A 159 21.17 -41.32 18.26
C ASP A 159 22.35 -40.67 18.98
N GLU A 160 22.43 -39.34 18.98
CA GLU A 160 23.48 -38.65 19.73
C GLU A 160 23.30 -38.79 21.25
N LEU A 161 22.05 -38.80 21.73
CA LEU A 161 21.74 -38.99 23.14
C LEU A 161 22.02 -40.44 23.57
N ASP A 162 21.67 -41.42 22.73
CA ASP A 162 21.98 -42.83 22.96
C ASP A 162 23.49 -43.10 22.96
N ARG A 163 24.27 -42.46 22.06
CA ARG A 163 25.74 -42.52 22.10
C ARG A 163 26.33 -41.89 23.36
N ARG A 164 25.79 -40.76 23.82
CA ARG A 164 26.23 -40.10 25.06
C ARG A 164 25.94 -40.98 26.28
N LEU A 165 24.75 -41.60 26.34
CA LEU A 165 24.39 -42.53 27.41
C LEU A 165 25.30 -43.76 27.42
N ALA A 166 25.60 -44.34 26.25
CA ALA A 166 26.54 -45.46 26.13
C ALA A 166 27.96 -45.07 26.60
N HIS A 167 28.45 -43.87 26.26
CA HIS A 167 29.73 -43.36 26.74
C HIS A 167 29.76 -43.15 28.26
N THR A 168 28.67 -42.64 28.86
CA THR A 168 28.59 -42.47 30.31
C THR A 168 28.55 -43.80 31.05
N ALA A 169 27.90 -44.82 30.49
CA ALA A 169 27.89 -46.18 31.06
C ALA A 169 29.29 -46.82 31.01
N TYR A 170 30.04 -46.59 29.92
CA TYR A 170 31.42 -47.05 29.79
C TYR A 170 32.36 -46.36 30.81
N GLN A 171 32.26 -45.05 30.97
CA GLN A 171 33.08 -44.30 31.94
C GLN A 171 32.79 -44.67 33.40
N MET A 172 31.53 -44.96 33.74
CA MET A 172 31.17 -45.46 35.08
C MET A 172 31.78 -46.84 35.36
N SER A 173 31.85 -47.71 34.34
CA SER A 173 32.50 -49.03 34.46
C SER A 173 34.00 -48.90 34.71
N GLU A 174 34.68 -47.96 34.04
CA GLU A 174 36.13 -47.74 34.18
C GLU A 174 36.47 -47.18 35.58
N ALA A 175 35.67 -46.24 36.07
CA ALA A 175 35.78 -45.71 37.44
C ALA A 175 35.49 -46.76 38.53
N GLN A 176 34.60 -47.73 38.26
CA GLN A 176 34.36 -48.85 39.17
C GLN A 176 35.54 -49.82 39.22
N THR A 177 36.21 -50.09 38.09
CA THR A 177 37.43 -50.91 38.06
C THR A 177 38.60 -50.26 38.79
N ASP A 178 38.78 -48.94 38.67
CA ASP A 178 39.85 -48.22 39.38
C ASP A 178 39.62 -48.20 40.90
N ALA A 179 38.37 -48.10 41.36
CA ALA A 179 38.03 -48.19 42.77
C ALA A 179 38.38 -49.56 43.37
N VAL A 180 38.12 -50.66 42.64
CA VAL A 180 38.48 -52.02 43.08
C VAL A 180 40.00 -52.19 43.15
N LEU A 181 40.74 -51.59 42.23
CA LEU A 181 42.20 -51.68 42.19
C LEU A 181 42.85 -50.90 43.36
N LEU A 182 42.25 -49.77 43.75
CA LEU A 182 42.62 -49.02 44.94
C LEU A 182 42.40 -49.80 46.23
N ASP A 183 41.26 -50.49 46.39
CA ASP A 183 40.99 -51.33 47.56
C ASP A 183 42.00 -52.47 47.69
N VAL A 184 42.34 -53.15 46.58
CA VAL A 184 43.36 -54.22 46.58
C VAL A 184 44.75 -53.69 46.96
N LEU A 185 45.11 -52.49 46.49
CA LEU A 185 46.38 -51.87 46.88
C LEU A 185 46.40 -51.49 48.36
N LEU A 186 45.28 -51.01 48.90
CA LEU A 186 45.15 -50.63 50.30
C LEU A 186 45.29 -51.85 51.23
N ASP A 187 44.61 -52.95 50.90
CA ASP A 187 44.74 -54.24 51.61
C ASP A 187 46.18 -54.77 51.56
N SER A 188 46.85 -54.63 50.42
CA SER A 188 48.25 -55.07 50.27
C SER A 188 49.22 -54.26 51.13
N LEU A 189 49.02 -52.95 51.25
CA LEU A 189 49.82 -52.05 52.07
C LEU A 189 49.58 -52.31 53.56
N GLN A 190 48.33 -52.57 53.94
CA GLN A 190 47.96 -52.90 55.31
C GLN A 190 48.57 -54.24 55.75
N GLY A 191 48.52 -55.26 54.89
CA GLY A 191 49.21 -56.54 55.13
C GLY A 191 50.74 -56.43 55.21
N LEU A 192 51.35 -55.51 54.46
CA LEU A 192 52.78 -55.19 54.58
C LEU A 192 53.10 -54.50 55.90
N PHE A 193 52.27 -53.54 56.32
CA PHE A 193 52.41 -52.83 57.58
C PHE A 193 52.33 -53.79 58.77
N ASP A 194 51.34 -54.69 58.78
CA ASP A 194 51.17 -55.68 59.84
C ASP A 194 52.39 -56.63 59.94
N ARG A 195 52.95 -57.04 58.80
CA ARG A 195 54.18 -57.86 58.78
C ARG A 195 55.39 -57.11 59.33
N ILE A 196 55.53 -55.81 59.05
CA ILE A 196 56.60 -54.97 59.61
C ILE A 196 56.43 -54.83 61.13
N VAL A 197 55.19 -54.64 61.60
CA VAL A 197 54.89 -54.55 63.04
C VAL A 197 55.20 -55.86 63.76
N VAL A 198 54.82 -57.01 63.20
CA VAL A 198 55.15 -58.33 63.77
C VAL A 198 56.66 -58.54 63.80
N ALA A 199 57.38 -58.30 62.71
CA ALA A 199 58.83 -58.44 62.65
C ALA A 199 59.57 -57.53 63.65
N ARG A 200 59.00 -56.36 63.96
CA ARG A 200 59.54 -55.45 65.00
C ARG A 200 59.28 -55.96 66.41
N ASN A 201 58.17 -56.64 66.65
CA ASN A 201 57.80 -57.13 67.98
C ASN A 201 58.43 -58.50 68.32
N GLU A 202 58.95 -59.22 67.32
CA GLU A 202 59.68 -60.49 67.48
C GLU A 202 61.21 -60.32 67.61
N ALA A 203 61.72 -59.08 67.52
CA ALA A 203 63.13 -58.70 67.71
C ALA A 203 63.36 -58.05 69.10
#